data_AF-A0A7C1WBK4-F1
#
_entry.id   AF-A0A7C1WBK4-F1
#
_cell.length_a   1.000
_cell.length_b   1.000
_cell.length_c   1.000
_cell.angle_alpha   90.00
_cell.angle_beta   90.00
_cell.angle_gamma   90.00
#
_symmetry.space_group_name_H-M   'P 1'
#
loop_
_entity.id
_entity.type
_entity.pdbx_description
1 polymer ?
#
loop_
_entity_poly.entity_id
_entity_poly.type
_entity_poly.pdbx_seq_one_letter_code
_entity_poly.pdbx_strand_id
1 'polypeptide(L)'
;MADFGRGIKAGVVAGIIYGIIIGILEIILMAGMWNTIAAGYSGLTPGIELSLAILAPSAFIGAIVGGIIGGIIFGLIYAAIYNSLPGSSSVAKGIVLAIIFWLIFSIGIGFTTVAIFGMTYYILNSVIIGFIGSLIWGFLLGRFWDKYGSKQPAAQPIAEQSTEEKIE
;
A
#
# COMPACT_ATOMS: atom_id res chain seq x y z
N MET A 1 -14.97 -13.53 12.38
CA MET A 1 -14.51 -12.25 12.95
C MET A 1 -13.32 -11.76 12.15
N ALA A 2 -13.14 -10.45 12.00
CA ALA A 2 -11.99 -9.89 11.30
C ALA A 2 -10.68 -10.21 12.06
N ASP A 3 -9.69 -10.74 11.35
CA ASP A 3 -8.38 -11.07 11.93
C ASP A 3 -7.46 -9.84 11.86
N PHE A 4 -7.70 -8.90 12.77
CA PHE A 4 -6.93 -7.65 12.85
C PHE A 4 -5.46 -7.88 13.16
N GLY A 5 -5.12 -8.93 13.93
CA GLY A 5 -3.73 -9.28 14.24
C GLY A 5 -2.95 -9.67 12.99
N ARG A 6 -3.54 -10.51 12.14
CA ARG A 6 -3.01 -10.83 10.81
C ARG A 6 -2.93 -9.59 9.91
N GLY A 7 -3.96 -8.75 9.93
CA GLY A 7 -4.02 -7.50 9.17
C GLY A 7 -2.88 -6.55 9.49
N ILE A 8 -2.63 -6.29 10.78
CA ILE A 8 -1.52 -5.44 11.23
C ILE A 8 -0.18 -6.03 10.80
N LYS A 9 0.07 -7.33 11.03
CA LYS A 9 1.35 -7.96 10.65
C LYS A 9 1.60 -7.90 9.14
N ALA A 10 0.59 -8.24 8.34
CA ALA A 10 0.67 -8.16 6.89
C ALA A 10 0.89 -6.71 6.42
N GLY A 11 0.14 -5.78 7.02
CA GLY A 11 0.20 -4.35 6.73
C GLY A 11 1.55 -3.72 7.03
N VAL A 12 2.12 -3.96 8.21
CA VAL A 12 3.44 -3.44 8.60
C VAL A 12 4.53 -3.92 7.64
N VAL A 13 4.57 -5.23 7.35
CA VAL A 13 5.61 -5.79 6.48
C VAL A 13 5.46 -5.30 5.04
N ALA A 14 4.22 -5.27 4.53
CA ALA A 14 3.94 -4.67 3.23
C ALA A 14 4.36 -3.20 3.19
N GLY A 15 4.01 -2.44 4.24
CA GLY A 15 4.27 -1.01 4.37
C GLY A 15 5.75 -0.65 4.42
N ILE A 16 6.58 -1.44 5.11
CA ILE A 16 8.04 -1.23 5.14
C ILE A 16 8.63 -1.45 3.74
N ILE A 17 8.30 -2.57 3.10
CA ILE A 17 8.83 -2.90 1.77
C ILE A 17 8.37 -1.85 0.75
N TYR A 18 7.08 -1.49 0.81
CA TYR A 18 6.52 -0.43 -0.02
C TYR A 18 7.22 0.91 0.21
N GLY A 19 7.39 1.33 1.46
CA GLY A 19 8.02 2.59 1.82
C GLY A 19 9.46 2.70 1.32
N ILE A 20 10.22 1.60 1.34
CA ILE A 20 11.56 1.55 0.74
C ILE A 20 11.48 1.75 -0.78
N ILE A 21 10.60 1.01 -1.47
CA ILE A 21 10.47 1.09 -2.92
C ILE A 21 10.04 2.50 -3.35
N ILE A 22 9.01 3.05 -2.72
CA ILE A 22 8.53 4.40 -3.02
C ILE A 22 9.56 5.45 -2.64
N GLY A 23 10.23 5.33 -1.50
CA GLY A 23 11.27 6.27 -1.12
C GLY A 23 12.38 6.35 -2.17
N ILE A 24 12.78 5.23 -2.76
CA ILE A 24 13.74 5.23 -3.89
C ILE A 24 13.16 5.96 -5.10
N LEU A 25 11.92 5.67 -5.48
CA LEU A 25 11.27 6.32 -6.63
C LEU A 25 11.10 7.82 -6.42
N GLU A 26 10.77 8.25 -5.20
CA GLU A 26 10.66 9.66 -4.82
C GLU A 26 12.02 10.37 -4.87
N ILE A 27 13.10 9.74 -4.42
CA ILE A 27 14.45 10.30 -4.57
C ILE A 27 14.79 10.50 -6.07
N ILE A 28 14.49 9.51 -6.90
CA ILE A 28 14.75 9.59 -8.35
C ILE A 28 13.92 10.72 -8.98
N LEU A 29 12.63 10.80 -8.63
CA LEU A 29 11.74 11.87 -9.07
C LEU A 29 12.27 13.24 -8.62
N MET A 30 12.69 13.35 -7.37
CA MET A 30 13.23 14.58 -6.80
C MET A 30 14.49 15.03 -7.50
N ALA A 31 15.41 14.11 -7.80
CA ALA A 31 16.62 14.43 -8.56
C ALA A 31 16.27 14.90 -9.99
N GLY A 32 15.32 14.25 -10.66
CA GLY A 32 14.88 14.60 -12.01
C GLY A 32 14.04 15.89 -12.10
N MET A 33 13.39 16.29 -11.01
CA MET A 33 12.47 17.43 -10.97
C MET A 33 12.85 18.49 -9.92
N TRP A 34 14.12 18.55 -9.52
CA TRP A 34 14.56 19.38 -8.40
C TRP A 34 14.12 20.83 -8.53
N ASN A 35 14.29 21.45 -9.70
CA ASN A 35 13.93 22.85 -9.91
C ASN A 35 12.44 23.11 -9.68
N THR A 36 11.57 22.22 -10.17
CA THR A 36 10.12 22.31 -9.97
C THR A 36 9.74 22.16 -8.51
N ILE A 37 10.35 21.18 -7.82
CA ILE A 37 10.07 20.88 -6.43
C ILE A 37 10.57 22.01 -5.52
N ALA A 38 11.80 22.49 -5.74
CA ALA A 38 12.38 23.61 -5.02
C ALA A 38 11.57 24.90 -5.19
N ALA A 39 11.08 25.18 -6.40
CA ALA A 39 10.19 26.31 -6.66
C ALA A 39 8.83 26.18 -5.95
N GLY A 40 8.26 24.96 -5.88
CA GLY A 40 7.03 24.72 -5.12
C GLY A 40 7.23 24.97 -3.62
N TYR A 41 8.34 24.49 -3.05
CA TYR A 41 8.65 24.68 -1.64
C TYR A 41 9.00 26.12 -1.27
N SER A 42 9.70 26.86 -2.13
CA SER A 42 10.03 28.26 -1.85
C SER A 42 8.78 29.14 -1.72
N GLY A 43 7.69 28.80 -2.41
CA GLY A 43 6.39 29.44 -2.26
C GLY A 43 5.67 29.10 -0.94
N LEU A 44 5.95 27.94 -0.35
CA LEU A 44 5.35 27.48 0.92
C LEU A 44 6.15 27.91 2.15
N THR A 45 7.47 27.99 2.04
CA THR A 45 8.37 28.35 3.14
C THR A 45 9.35 29.44 2.71
N PRO A 46 8.89 30.71 2.62
CA PRO A 46 9.75 31.82 2.26
C PRO A 46 10.93 31.95 3.25
N GLY A 47 12.15 32.07 2.73
CA GLY A 47 13.36 32.27 3.54
C GLY A 47 14.06 31.00 4.02
N ILE A 48 13.56 29.81 3.67
CA ILE A 48 14.27 28.55 3.91
C ILE A 48 15.00 28.10 2.64
N GLU A 49 16.32 28.02 2.69
CA GLU A 49 17.12 27.42 1.63
C GLU A 49 16.99 25.89 1.69
N LEU A 50 16.15 25.33 0.83
CA LEU A 50 16.08 23.89 0.64
C LEU A 50 17.25 23.39 -0.21
N SER A 51 17.84 22.28 0.20
CA SER A 51 18.82 21.54 -0.60
C SER A 51 18.39 20.09 -0.76
N LEU A 52 18.77 19.50 -1.91
CA LEU A 52 18.49 18.10 -2.21
C LEU A 52 19.11 17.17 -1.16
N ALA A 53 20.29 17.54 -0.63
CA ALA A 53 21.01 16.80 0.41
C ALA A 53 20.22 16.67 1.72
N ILE A 54 19.32 17.60 2.03
CA ILE A 54 18.47 17.57 3.24
C ILE A 54 17.12 16.95 2.93
N LEU A 55 16.48 17.36 1.83
CA LEU A 55 15.12 16.95 1.53
C LEU A 55 15.04 15.48 1.09
N ALA A 56 16.01 14.95 0.34
CA ALA A 56 15.96 13.58 -0.15
C ALA A 56 16.06 12.52 0.98
N PRO A 57 16.99 12.59 1.94
CA PRO A 57 17.00 11.67 3.09
C PRO A 57 15.73 11.80 3.95
N SER A 58 15.23 13.02 4.13
CA SER A 58 14.02 13.27 4.91
C SER A 58 12.78 12.67 4.24
N ALA A 59 12.65 12.82 2.92
CA ALA A 59 11.59 12.19 2.13
C ALA A 59 11.67 10.66 2.21
N PHE A 60 12.86 10.09 2.09
CA PHE A 60 13.06 8.64 2.20
C PHE A 60 12.64 8.08 3.57
N ILE A 61 13.08 8.73 4.66
CA ILE A 61 12.68 8.36 6.02
C ILE A 61 11.15 8.53 6.18
N GLY A 62 10.62 9.65 5.67
CA GLY A 62 9.18 9.93 5.65
C GLY A 62 8.38 8.85 4.92
N ALA A 63 8.87 8.36 3.78
CA ALA A 63 8.24 7.30 3.00
C ALA A 63 8.20 5.96 3.76
N ILE A 64 9.26 5.64 4.52
CA ILE A 64 9.29 4.44 5.37
C ILE A 64 8.31 4.57 6.54
N VAL A 65 8.36 5.69 7.27
CA VAL A 65 7.47 5.94 8.42
C VAL A 65 6.01 5.98 7.97
N GLY A 66 5.72 6.72 6.90
CA GLY A 66 4.41 6.77 6.26
C GLY A 66 3.96 5.42 5.73
N GLY A 67 4.88 4.64 5.15
CA GLY A 67 4.66 3.25 4.73
C GLY A 67 4.25 2.35 5.89
N ILE A 68 4.88 2.47 7.06
CA ILE A 68 4.52 1.70 8.26
C ILE A 68 3.13 2.10 8.76
N ILE A 69 2.89 3.41 8.94
CA ILE A 69 1.61 3.93 9.46
C ILE A 69 0.46 3.57 8.50
N GLY A 70 0.64 3.87 7.22
CA GLY A 70 -0.29 3.48 6.16
C GLY A 70 -0.45 1.96 6.12
N GLY A 71 0.64 1.20 6.25
CA GLY A 71 0.65 -0.27 6.34
C GLY A 71 -0.32 -0.79 7.38
N ILE A 72 -0.23 -0.26 8.60
CA ILE A 72 -1.12 -0.63 9.71
C ILE A 72 -2.58 -0.29 9.38
N ILE A 73 -2.85 0.95 8.94
CA ILE A 73 -4.21 1.41 8.64
C ILE A 73 -4.83 0.55 7.53
N PHE A 74 -4.12 0.36 6.42
CA PHE A 74 -4.59 -0.42 5.30
C PHE A 74 -4.73 -1.90 5.66
N GLY A 75 -3.81 -2.46 6.46
CA GLY A 75 -3.89 -3.83 6.94
C GLY A 75 -5.13 -4.06 7.80
N LEU A 76 -5.50 -3.09 8.65
CA LEU A 76 -6.72 -3.12 9.46
C LEU A 76 -7.97 -3.03 8.58
N ILE A 77 -8.00 -2.10 7.63
CA ILE A 77 -9.12 -1.94 6.69
C ILE A 77 -9.29 -3.22 5.89
N TYR A 78 -8.21 -3.73 5.30
CA TYR A 78 -8.21 -4.96 4.53
C TYR A 78 -8.73 -6.14 5.34
N ALA A 79 -8.34 -6.29 6.62
CA ALA A 79 -8.88 -7.31 7.51
C ALA A 79 -10.39 -7.14 7.77
N ALA A 80 -10.86 -5.90 7.93
CA ALA A 80 -12.25 -5.59 8.21
C ALA A 80 -13.17 -5.93 7.04
N ILE A 81 -12.76 -5.60 5.81
CA ILE A 81 -13.59 -5.74 4.60
C ILE A 81 -13.18 -6.91 3.70
N TYR A 82 -12.24 -7.77 4.12
CA TYR A 82 -11.67 -8.85 3.31
C TYR A 82 -12.73 -9.72 2.60
N ASN A 83 -13.81 -10.06 3.31
CA ASN A 83 -14.88 -10.91 2.78
C ASN A 83 -15.78 -10.20 1.76
N SER A 84 -15.83 -8.86 1.82
CA SER A 84 -16.62 -8.02 0.93
C SER A 84 -15.86 -7.60 -0.32
N LEU A 85 -14.53 -7.72 -0.33
CA LEU A 85 -13.70 -7.38 -1.48
C LEU A 85 -13.89 -8.40 -2.61
N PRO A 86 -14.08 -7.95 -3.86
CA PRO A 86 -14.18 -8.84 -5.01
C PRO A 86 -12.84 -9.51 -5.32
N GLY A 87 -12.92 -10.73 -5.85
CA GLY A 87 -11.75 -11.53 -6.23
C GLY A 87 -11.66 -12.86 -5.50
N SER A 88 -11.07 -13.85 -6.16
CA SER A 88 -10.91 -15.22 -5.64
C SER A 88 -9.68 -15.40 -4.78
N SER A 89 -8.67 -14.52 -4.89
CA SER A 89 -7.42 -14.58 -4.13
C SER A 89 -7.21 -13.34 -3.26
N SER A 90 -6.45 -13.50 -2.17
CA SER A 90 -6.06 -12.38 -1.31
C SER A 90 -5.29 -11.30 -2.08
N VAL A 91 -4.40 -11.71 -2.98
CA VAL A 91 -3.67 -10.78 -3.86
C VAL A 91 -4.63 -9.97 -4.72
N ALA A 92 -5.62 -10.59 -5.37
CA ALA A 92 -6.60 -9.88 -6.19
C ALA A 92 -7.39 -8.86 -5.37
N LYS A 93 -7.87 -9.27 -4.18
CA LYS A 93 -8.57 -8.39 -3.25
C LYS A 93 -7.71 -7.22 -2.79
N GLY A 94 -6.42 -7.48 -2.54
CA GLY A 94 -5.45 -6.46 -2.12
C GLY A 94 -5.22 -5.41 -3.21
N ILE A 95 -5.07 -5.87 -4.46
CA ILE A 95 -4.95 -4.99 -5.63
C ILE A 95 -6.22 -4.14 -5.80
N VAL A 96 -7.42 -4.73 -5.71
CA VAL A 96 -8.68 -3.97 -5.81
C VAL A 96 -8.73 -2.87 -4.74
N LEU A 97 -8.43 -3.21 -3.49
CA LEU A 97 -8.42 -2.22 -2.42
C LEU A 97 -7.40 -1.10 -2.70
N ALA A 98 -6.18 -1.45 -3.10
CA ALA A 98 -5.14 -0.47 -3.35
C ALA A 98 -5.47 0.46 -4.52
N ILE A 99 -6.08 -0.04 -5.59
CA ILE A 99 -6.54 0.78 -6.73
C ILE A 99 -7.62 1.77 -6.28
N ILE A 100 -8.58 1.35 -5.45
CA ILE A 100 -9.62 2.25 -4.91
C ILE A 100 -8.96 3.39 -4.13
N PHE A 101 -8.00 3.07 -3.27
CA PHE A 101 -7.28 4.09 -2.51
C PHE A 101 -6.43 5.00 -3.40
N TRP A 102 -5.77 4.46 -4.42
CA TRP A 102 -5.05 5.28 -5.38
C TRP A 102 -5.97 6.29 -6.10
N LEU A 103 -7.15 5.87 -6.54
CA LEU A 103 -8.13 6.78 -7.14
C LEU A 103 -8.56 7.89 -6.17
N ILE A 104 -8.78 7.57 -4.89
CA ILE A 104 -9.23 8.56 -3.90
C ILE A 104 -8.08 9.51 -3.51
N PHE A 105 -6.95 8.95 -3.07
CA PHE A 105 -5.86 9.72 -2.47
C PHE A 105 -4.90 10.29 -3.50
N SER A 106 -4.53 9.53 -4.52
CA SER A 106 -3.55 10.00 -5.52
C SER A 106 -4.23 10.80 -6.62
N ILE A 107 -5.37 10.37 -7.14
CA ILE A 107 -6.07 11.12 -8.19
C ILE A 107 -6.95 12.23 -7.60
N GLY A 108 -7.84 11.89 -6.65
CA GLY A 108 -8.75 12.86 -6.05
C GLY A 108 -8.01 13.93 -5.24
N ILE A 109 -7.40 13.52 -4.12
CA ILE A 109 -6.72 14.46 -3.21
C ILE A 109 -5.41 14.97 -3.83
N GLY A 110 -4.66 14.11 -4.51
CA GLY A 110 -3.39 14.48 -5.13
C GLY A 110 -3.50 15.57 -6.20
N PHE A 111 -4.67 15.78 -6.81
CA PHE A 111 -4.87 16.90 -7.74
C PHE A 111 -4.57 18.28 -7.12
N THR A 112 -4.70 18.40 -5.78
CA THR A 112 -4.33 19.63 -5.06
C THR A 112 -2.86 20.01 -5.19
N THR A 113 -1.97 19.06 -5.52
CA THR A 113 -0.54 19.33 -5.69
C THR A 113 -0.24 20.08 -6.99
N VAL A 114 -1.16 20.10 -7.97
CA VAL A 114 -0.99 20.80 -9.25
C VAL A 114 -0.74 22.29 -9.04
N ALA A 115 -1.43 22.90 -8.06
CA ALA A 115 -1.29 24.33 -7.78
C ALA A 115 0.11 24.70 -7.22
N ILE A 116 0.79 23.75 -6.59
CA ILE A 116 2.07 23.97 -5.90
C ILE A 116 3.25 23.52 -6.76
N PHE A 117 3.17 22.33 -7.34
CA PHE A 117 4.28 21.67 -8.03
C PHE A 117 4.05 21.52 -9.54
N GLY A 118 2.88 21.95 -10.05
CA GLY A 118 2.55 21.91 -11.47
C GLY A 118 2.03 20.55 -11.96
N MET A 119 1.46 20.58 -13.17
CA MET A 119 0.81 19.42 -13.79
C MET A 119 1.76 18.25 -14.04
N THR A 120 2.99 18.53 -14.49
CA THR A 120 3.98 17.49 -14.79
C THR A 120 4.35 16.69 -13.54
N TYR A 121 4.52 17.35 -12.40
CA TYR A 121 4.82 16.68 -11.14
C TYR A 121 3.65 15.80 -10.70
N TYR A 122 2.42 16.31 -10.79
CA TYR A 122 1.21 15.54 -10.47
C TYR A 122 1.08 14.27 -11.31
N ILE A 123 1.29 14.35 -12.63
CA ILE A 123 1.22 13.19 -13.52
C ILE A 123 2.30 12.15 -13.16
N LEU A 124 3.54 12.58 -12.97
CA LEU A 124 4.63 11.66 -12.66
C LEU A 124 4.48 11.03 -11.27
N ASN A 125 4.21 11.84 -10.25
CA ASN A 125 4.11 11.38 -8.87
C ASN A 125 2.79 10.66 -8.57
N SER A 126 1.68 11.35 -8.74
CA SER A 126 0.38 10.88 -8.26
C SER A 126 -0.29 9.90 -9.22
N VAL A 127 -0.13 10.10 -10.52
CA VAL A 127 -0.73 9.21 -11.52
C VAL A 127 0.17 8.00 -11.76
N ILE A 128 1.40 8.20 -12.25
CA ILE A 128 2.26 7.09 -12.70
C ILE A 128 2.87 6.34 -11.51
N ILE A 129 3.64 7.03 -10.66
CA ILE A 129 4.27 6.40 -9.48
C ILE A 129 3.21 5.92 -8.50
N GLY A 130 2.15 6.71 -8.27
CA GLY A 130 1.02 6.32 -7.43
C GLY A 130 0.31 5.06 -7.93
N PHE A 131 0.11 4.92 -9.24
CA PHE A 131 -0.51 3.71 -9.81
C PHE A 131 0.37 2.49 -9.62
N ILE A 132 1.66 2.59 -10.00
CA ILE A 132 2.64 1.52 -9.81
C ILE A 132 2.72 1.13 -8.33
N GLY A 133 2.77 2.12 -7.45
CA GLY A 133 2.76 1.96 -6.01
C GLY A 133 1.53 1.20 -5.53
N SER A 134 0.33 1.55 -6.01
CA SER A 134 -0.90 0.87 -5.63
C SER A 134 -0.87 -0.63 -5.96
N LEU A 135 -0.33 -1.00 -7.14
CA LEU A 135 -0.21 -2.39 -7.55
C LEU A 135 0.77 -3.14 -6.65
N ILE A 136 1.93 -2.55 -6.37
CA ILE A 136 2.95 -3.13 -5.47
C ILE A 136 2.37 -3.31 -4.07
N TRP A 137 1.74 -2.29 -3.51
CA TRP A 137 1.14 -2.35 -2.18
C TRP A 137 0.07 -3.42 -2.10
N GLY A 138 -0.91 -3.39 -3.01
CA GLY A 138 -2.02 -4.35 -3.03
C GLY A 138 -1.53 -5.79 -3.17
N PHE A 139 -0.52 -6.01 -4.02
CA PHE A 139 0.14 -7.30 -4.17
C PHE A 139 0.82 -7.76 -2.87
N LEU A 140 1.67 -6.92 -2.27
CA LEU A 140 2.39 -7.24 -1.03
C LEU A 140 1.42 -7.53 0.11
N LEU A 141 0.38 -6.70 0.27
CA LEU A 141 -0.61 -6.85 1.32
C LEU A 141 -1.35 -8.18 1.21
N GLY A 142 -1.85 -8.53 0.02
CA GLY A 142 -2.51 -9.81 -0.20
C GLY A 142 -1.56 -11.00 -0.03
N ARG A 143 -0.31 -10.88 -0.50
CA ARG A 143 0.69 -11.94 -0.36
C ARG A 143 1.07 -12.21 1.09
N PHE A 144 1.23 -11.15 1.90
CA PHE A 144 1.54 -11.27 3.32
C PHE A 144 0.32 -11.64 4.14
N TRP A 145 -0.87 -11.23 3.74
CA TRP A 145 -2.11 -11.75 4.30
C TRP A 145 -2.09 -13.27 4.22
N ASP A 146 -1.90 -13.88 3.05
CA ASP A 146 -1.82 -15.34 2.92
C ASP A 146 -0.70 -15.97 3.74
N LYS A 147 0.48 -15.33 3.79
CA LYS A 147 1.63 -15.81 4.57
C LYS A 147 1.33 -15.89 6.07
N TYR A 148 0.59 -14.92 6.60
CA TYR A 148 0.27 -14.85 8.03
C TYR A 148 -1.07 -15.48 8.38
N GLY A 149 -1.83 -15.95 7.40
CA GLY A 149 -3.02 -16.76 7.63
C GLY A 149 -2.64 -18.20 7.96
N SER A 150 -3.26 -18.77 8.98
CA SER A 150 -3.24 -20.21 9.18
C SER A 150 -3.83 -20.89 7.94
N LYS A 151 -3.10 -21.84 7.34
CA LYS A 151 -3.66 -22.77 6.36
C LYS A 151 -4.87 -23.40 7.04
N GLN A 152 -6.07 -23.11 6.56
CA GLN A 152 -7.27 -23.78 7.01
C GLN A 152 -7.02 -25.29 6.85
N PRO A 153 -7.15 -26.11 7.90
CA PRO A 153 -6.99 -27.56 7.75
C PRO A 153 -7.97 -27.97 6.66
N ALA A 154 -7.46 -28.65 5.62
CA ALA A 154 -8.31 -29.23 4.60
C ALA A 154 -9.42 -29.99 5.32
N ALA A 155 -10.68 -29.67 5.02
CA ALA A 155 -11.82 -30.37 5.57
C ALA A 155 -11.54 -31.86 5.42
N GLN A 156 -11.40 -32.56 6.54
CA GLN A 156 -11.16 -33.99 6.51
C GLN A 156 -12.28 -34.59 5.65
N PRO A 157 -11.96 -35.46 4.66
CA PRO A 157 -12.99 -36.20 3.97
C PRO A 157 -13.81 -36.87 5.07
N ILE A 158 -15.12 -36.63 5.08
CA ILE A 158 -16.04 -37.30 5.99
C ILE A 158 -15.73 -38.77 5.81
N ALA A 159 -15.08 -39.37 6.82
CA ALA A 159 -14.81 -40.78 6.82
C ALA A 159 -16.18 -41.43 6.65
N GLU A 160 -16.34 -42.09 5.51
CA GLU A 160 -17.46 -42.92 5.15
C GLU A 160 -17.61 -43.93 6.29
N GLN A 161 -18.43 -43.58 7.29
CA GLN A 161 -18.75 -44.50 8.37
C GLN A 161 -19.63 -45.56 7.72
N SER A 162 -18.95 -46.64 7.36
CA SER A 162 -19.47 -47.96 7.10
C SER A 162 -20.61 -48.29 8.06
N THR A 163 -21.85 -48.07 7.61
CA THR A 163 -23.03 -48.79 8.11
C THR A 163 -23.07 -50.16 7.44
N GLU A 164 -22.01 -50.93 7.65
CA GLU A 164 -21.99 -52.39 7.51
C GLU A 164 -21.77 -52.96 8.91
N GLU A 165 -22.77 -52.88 9.80
CA GLU A 165 -22.86 -53.83 10.92
C GLU A 165 -24.25 -53.80 11.54
N LYS A 166 -25.11 -54.71 11.09
CA LYS A 166 -25.75 -55.75 11.92
C LYS A 166 -26.89 -56.41 11.16
N ILE A 167 -26.51 -57.50 10.49
CA ILE A 167 -27.35 -58.69 10.39
C ILE A 167 -27.28 -59.34 11.78
N GLU A 168 -28.40 -59.38 12.50
CA GLU A 168 -28.95 -60.52 13.26
C GLU A 168 -30.21 -60.09 14.03
#